data_AF-A0A1I0YMW2-F1
#
_entry.id   AF-A0A1I0YMW2-F1
#
_cell.length_a   1.000
_cell.length_b   1.000
_cell.length_c   1.000
_cell.angle_alpha   90.00
_cell.angle_beta   90.00
_cell.angle_gamma   90.00
#
_symmetry.space_group_name_H-M   'P 1'
#
loop_
_entity.id
_entity.type
_entity.pdbx_description
1 polymer ?
#
loop_
_entity_poly.entity_id
_entity_poly.type
_entity_poly.pdbx_seq_one_letter_code
_entity_poly.pdbx_strand_id
1 'polypeptide(L)'
;MAIDISPALAHAFALLRNDLYTYLDVTEALATDNAVWRPEDVRSARRVIGDLVEVIRSVVAQHCEDAAGGCRFCHSMYWPCSTIEAVYRVLRDPDREFVRLVQSEPGSW
;
A
#
# COMPACT_ATOMS: atom_id res chain seq x y z
N MET A 1 -9.97 -22.73 -20.80
CA MET A 1 -10.67 -21.48 -21.15
C MET A 1 -9.76 -20.35 -20.74
N ALA A 2 -9.11 -19.65 -21.68
CA ALA A 2 -8.22 -18.55 -21.36
C ALA A 2 -9.06 -17.36 -20.88
N ILE A 3 -8.74 -16.80 -19.71
CA ILE A 3 -9.36 -15.57 -19.23
C ILE A 3 -8.75 -14.45 -20.05
N ASP A 4 -9.55 -13.83 -20.92
CA ASP A 4 -9.11 -12.68 -21.70
C ASP A 4 -9.14 -11.45 -20.79
N ILE A 5 -7.97 -11.08 -20.27
CA ILE A 5 -7.82 -9.98 -19.32
C ILE A 5 -7.83 -8.68 -20.15
N SER A 6 -8.71 -7.72 -19.79
CA SER A 6 -8.76 -6.44 -20.50
C SER A 6 -7.42 -5.70 -20.40
N PRO A 7 -7.03 -4.90 -21.41
CA PRO A 7 -5.76 -4.16 -21.38
C PRO A 7 -5.61 -3.27 -20.14
N ALA A 8 -6.69 -2.66 -19.66
CA ALA A 8 -6.71 -1.86 -18.44
C ALA A 8 -6.43 -2.71 -17.19
N LEU A 9 -6.99 -3.91 -17.12
CA LEU A 9 -6.76 -4.85 -16.03
C LEU A 9 -5.33 -5.42 -16.09
N ALA A 10 -4.82 -5.74 -17.27
CA ALA A 10 -3.44 -6.17 -17.46
C ALA A 10 -2.44 -5.09 -17.07
N HIS A 11 -2.74 -3.82 -17.38
CA HIS A 11 -1.93 -2.67 -16.96
C HIS A 11 -1.97 -2.47 -15.44
N ALA A 12 -3.14 -2.56 -14.81
CA ALA A 12 -3.26 -2.51 -13.37
C ALA A 12 -2.47 -3.63 -12.68
N PHE A 13 -2.52 -4.87 -13.20
CA PHE A 13 -1.70 -5.98 -12.71
C PHE A 13 -0.21 -5.74 -12.88
N ALA A 14 0.22 -5.14 -13.99
CA ALA A 14 1.63 -4.81 -14.21
C ALA A 14 2.12 -3.75 -13.21
N LEU A 15 1.35 -2.68 -12.99
CA LEU A 15 1.66 -1.64 -12.01
C LEU A 15 1.74 -2.20 -10.58
N LEU A 16 0.77 -3.04 -10.20
CA LEU A 16 0.76 -3.67 -8.88
C LEU A 16 1.95 -4.61 -8.74
N ARG A 17 2.08 -5.60 -9.64
CA ARG A 17 3.04 -6.70 -9.55
C ARG A 17 4.50 -6.27 -9.71
N ASN A 18 4.79 -5.33 -10.61
CA ASN A 18 6.17 -5.01 -10.94
C ASN A 18 6.71 -3.82 -10.15
N ASP A 19 5.89 -2.81 -9.86
CA ASP A 19 6.41 -1.59 -9.22
C ASP A 19 6.22 -1.69 -7.70
N LEU A 20 5.00 -1.91 -7.23
CA LEU A 20 4.70 -1.88 -5.80
C LEU A 20 5.34 -3.06 -5.04
N TYR A 21 5.21 -4.29 -5.57
CA TYR A 21 5.84 -5.45 -4.90
C TYR A 21 7.36 -5.40 -4.92
N THR A 22 8.00 -4.87 -5.96
CA THR A 22 9.46 -4.71 -5.97
C THR A 22 9.94 -3.78 -4.85
N TYR A 23 9.23 -2.68 -4.58
CA TYR A 23 9.54 -1.80 -3.44
C TYR A 23 9.36 -2.51 -2.10
N LEU A 24 8.34 -3.35 -1.96
CA LEU A 24 8.10 -4.14 -0.76
C LEU A 24 9.16 -5.22 -0.56
N ASP A 25 9.53 -5.96 -1.61
CA ASP A 25 10.54 -7.01 -1.59
C ASP A 25 11.92 -6.45 -1.20
N VAL A 26 12.28 -5.26 -1.69
CA VAL A 26 13.53 -4.58 -1.30
C VAL A 26 13.48 -4.17 0.18
N THR A 27 12.34 -3.70 0.66
CA THR A 27 12.15 -3.32 2.07
C THR A 27 12.26 -4.56 2.97
N GLU A 28 11.63 -5.66 2.57
CA GLU A 28 11.66 -6.94 3.28
C GLU A 28 13.08 -7.53 3.28
N ALA A 29 13.79 -7.51 2.15
CA ALA A 29 15.17 -7.96 2.07
C ALA A 29 16.09 -7.20 3.03
N LEU A 30 15.94 -5.87 3.12
CA LEU A 30 16.69 -5.03 4.07
C LEU A 30 16.31 -5.32 5.53
N ALA A 31 15.04 -5.62 5.81
CA ALA A 31 14.55 -5.90 7.17
C ALA A 31 14.92 -7.31 7.67
N THR A 32 15.07 -8.28 6.77
CA THR A 32 15.30 -9.70 7.11
C THR A 32 16.78 -10.08 7.12
N ASP A 33 17.67 -9.20 6.66
CA ASP A 33 19.11 -9.43 6.72
C ASP A 33 19.60 -9.39 8.17
N ASN A 34 19.98 -10.57 8.69
CA ASN A 34 20.50 -10.77 10.04
C ASN A 34 21.97 -10.33 10.18
N ALA A 35 22.59 -9.78 9.14
CA ALA A 35 23.89 -9.14 9.21
C ALA A 35 23.82 -7.80 9.97
N VAL A 36 24.93 -7.40 10.58
CA VAL A 36 25.06 -6.02 11.12
C VAL A 36 24.93 -5.06 9.94
N TRP A 37 23.87 -4.25 9.95
CA TRP A 37 23.60 -3.26 8.91
C TRP A 37 24.82 -2.36 8.72
N ARG A 38 25.33 -2.33 7.48
CA ARG A 38 26.40 -1.42 7.12
C ARG A 38 25.83 -0.01 6.96
N PRO A 39 26.67 1.03 7.03
CA PRO A 39 26.23 2.40 6.78
C PRO A 39 25.49 2.57 5.44
N GLU A 40 25.83 1.78 4.42
CA GLU A 40 25.15 1.72 3.12
C GLU A 40 23.71 1.21 3.27
N ASP A 41 23.48 0.16 4.04
CA ASP A 41 22.17 -0.45 4.27
C ASP A 41 21.26 0.52 5.04
N VAL A 42 21.80 1.20 6.05
CA VAL A 42 21.09 2.25 6.79
C VAL A 42 20.67 3.40 5.86
N ARG A 43 21.55 3.82 4.93
CA ARG A 43 21.22 4.88 3.96
C ARG A 43 20.13 4.43 2.98
N SER A 44 20.22 3.19 2.51
CA SER A 44 19.22 2.59 1.62
C SER A 44 17.86 2.46 2.32
N ALA A 45 17.83 1.91 3.54
CA ALA A 45 16.61 1.79 4.33
C ALA A 45 15.97 3.15 4.62
N ARG A 46 16.76 4.17 4.98
CA ARG A 46 16.24 5.54 5.19
C ARG A 46 15.59 6.12 3.93
N ARG A 47 16.18 5.87 2.75
CA ARG A 47 15.60 6.31 1.48
C ARG A 47 14.28 5.59 1.23
N VAL A 48 14.29 4.26 1.27
CA VAL A 48 13.12 3.43 0.99
C VAL A 48 11.96 3.74 1.94
N ILE A 49 12.22 3.87 3.24
CA ILE A 49 11.20 4.26 4.22
C ILE A 49 10.66 5.66 3.92
N GLY A 50 11.55 6.60 3.55
CA GLY A 50 11.15 7.95 3.15
C GLY A 50 10.20 7.94 1.95
N ASP A 51 10.57 7.21 0.90
CA ASP A 51 9.78 7.08 -0.33
C ASP A 51 8.40 6.44 -0.03
N LEU A 52 8.35 5.38 0.78
CA LEU A 52 7.09 4.74 1.19
C LEU A 52 6.18 5.70 1.97
N VAL A 53 6.75 6.48 2.90
CA VAL A 53 5.99 7.49 3.65
C VAL A 53 5.43 8.56 2.72
N GLU A 54 6.20 9.01 1.72
CA GLU A 54 5.76 10.01 0.75
C GLU A 54 4.65 9.46 -0.17
N VAL A 55 4.75 8.21 -0.61
CA VAL A 55 3.69 7.54 -1.37
C VAL A 55 2.40 7.45 -0.56
N ILE A 56 2.46 6.98 0.68
CA ILE A 56 1.27 6.87 1.56
C ILE A 56 0.64 8.24 1.78
N ARG A 57 1.46 9.27 2.07
CA ARG A 57 0.97 10.66 2.22
C ARG A 57 0.29 11.17 0.95
N SER A 58 0.87 10.89 -0.21
CA SER A 58 0.33 11.31 -1.51
C SER A 58 -1.00 10.62 -1.81
N VAL A 59 -1.15 9.34 -1.46
CA VAL A 59 -2.44 8.64 -1.56
C VAL A 59 -3.45 9.27 -0.60
N VAL A 60 -3.09 9.44 0.68
CA VAL A 60 -3.99 10.04 1.68
C VAL A 60 -4.44 11.45 1.27
N ALA A 61 -3.55 12.26 0.70
CA ALA A 61 -3.85 13.63 0.28
C ALA A 61 -4.82 13.72 -0.91
N GLN A 62 -4.86 12.70 -1.78
CA GLN A 62 -5.81 12.65 -2.89
C GLN A 62 -7.24 12.42 -2.40
N HIS A 63 -7.38 11.65 -1.32
CA HIS A 63 -8.66 11.42 -0.67
C HIS A 63 -9.01 12.65 0.17
N CYS A 64 -10.13 13.31 -0.17
CA CYS A 64 -10.64 14.45 0.57
C CYS A 64 -12.16 14.43 0.63
N GLU A 65 -12.71 15.02 1.69
CA GLU A 65 -14.15 15.23 1.84
C GLU A 65 -14.69 16.14 0.72
N ASP A 66 -15.82 15.77 0.15
CA ASP A 66 -16.58 16.60 -0.77
C ASP A 66 -17.70 17.37 -0.06
N ALA A 67 -18.44 18.20 -0.80
CA ALA A 67 -19.51 19.02 -0.22
C ALA A 67 -20.70 18.22 0.32
N ALA A 68 -20.81 16.92 -0.02
CA ALA A 68 -21.86 16.03 0.44
C ALA A 68 -21.42 15.14 1.63
N GLY A 69 -20.18 15.30 2.12
CA GLY A 69 -19.60 14.44 3.17
C GLY A 69 -19.08 13.10 2.66
N GLY A 70 -18.92 12.96 1.33
CA GLY A 70 -18.32 11.80 0.67
C GLY A 70 -16.83 11.99 0.37
N CYS A 71 -16.19 10.98 -0.21
CA CYS A 71 -14.81 11.07 -0.69
C CYS A 71 -14.77 11.46 -2.16
N ARG A 72 -14.13 12.59 -2.48
CA ARG A 72 -13.98 13.09 -3.85
C ARG A 72 -13.22 12.13 -4.78
N PHE A 73 -12.24 11.41 -4.26
CA PHE A 73 -11.31 10.61 -5.07
C PHE A 73 -11.86 9.24 -5.44
N CYS A 74 -12.33 8.47 -4.47
CA CYS A 74 -12.89 7.13 -4.71
C CYS A 74 -14.41 7.14 -4.86
N HIS A 75 -15.04 8.31 -4.81
CA HIS A 75 -16.48 8.51 -4.92
C HIS A 75 -17.32 7.75 -3.87
N SER A 76 -16.71 7.43 -2.72
CA SER A 76 -17.43 6.85 -1.59
C SER A 76 -18.43 7.86 -1.04
N MET A 77 -19.63 7.40 -0.68
CA MET A 77 -20.66 8.24 -0.06
C MET A 77 -20.33 8.64 1.39
N TYR A 78 -19.24 8.12 1.96
CA TYR A 78 -18.85 8.37 3.35
C TYR A 78 -17.41 8.86 3.44
N TRP A 79 -17.19 9.84 4.31
CA TRP A 79 -15.89 10.32 4.73
C TRP A 79 -15.68 10.12 6.24
N PRO A 80 -14.53 9.58 6.70
CA PRO A 80 -13.44 9.02 5.90
C PRO A 80 -13.89 7.78 5.12
N CYS A 81 -13.41 7.63 3.88
CA CYS A 81 -13.71 6.44 3.10
C CYS A 81 -12.90 5.22 3.58
N SER A 82 -13.34 4.02 3.20
CA SER A 82 -12.70 2.74 3.58
C SER A 82 -11.20 2.67 3.29
N THR A 83 -10.70 3.31 2.22
CA THR A 83 -9.26 3.39 1.92
C THR A 83 -8.50 4.14 3.02
N ILE A 84 -9.00 5.31 3.45
CA ILE A 84 -8.39 6.11 4.51
C ILE A 84 -8.47 5.38 5.84
N GLU A 85 -9.59 4.73 6.13
CA GLU A 85 -9.71 3.90 7.34
C GLU A 85 -8.75 2.72 7.34
N ALA A 86 -8.55 2.06 6.19
CA ALA A 86 -7.61 0.96 6.06
C ALA A 86 -6.17 1.44 6.29
N VAL A 87 -5.77 2.55 5.67
CA VAL A 87 -4.45 3.17 5.89
C VAL A 87 -4.28 3.54 7.37
N TYR A 88 -5.27 4.18 7.99
CA TYR A 88 -5.23 4.53 9.41
C TYR A 88 -5.06 3.30 10.31
N ARG A 89 -5.82 2.22 10.07
CA ARG A 89 -5.70 0.99 10.85
C ARG A 89 -4.30 0.38 10.74
N VAL A 90 -3.78 0.25 9.51
CA VAL A 90 -2.45 -0.31 9.26
C VAL A 90 -1.35 0.53 9.92
N LEU A 91 -1.43 1.85 9.85
CA LEU A 91 -0.45 2.73 10.50
C LEU A 91 -0.55 2.73 12.03
N ARG A 92 -1.76 2.53 12.59
CA ARG A 92 -1.99 2.53 14.04
C ARG A 92 -1.57 1.24 14.72
N ASP A 93 -1.77 0.10 14.07
CA ASP A 93 -1.48 -1.22 14.61
C ASP A 93 -1.06 -2.18 13.48
N PRO A 94 0.16 -2.00 12.95
CA PRO A 94 0.63 -2.72 11.77
C PRO A 94 0.69 -4.23 12.00
N ASP A 95 1.08 -4.68 13.19
CA ASP A 95 1.21 -6.11 13.51
C ASP A 95 -0.14 -6.82 13.47
N ARG A 96 -1.15 -6.23 14.14
CA ARG A 96 -2.50 -6.79 14.17
C ARG A 96 -3.16 -6.77 12.80
N GLU A 97 -2.95 -5.70 12.04
CA GLU A 97 -3.51 -5.57 10.70
C GLU A 97 -2.82 -6.47 9.68
N PHE A 98 -1.51 -6.70 9.81
CA PHE A 98 -0.79 -7.68 9.01
C PHE A 98 -1.37 -9.09 9.21
N VAL A 99 -1.57 -9.50 10.46
CA VAL A 99 -2.21 -10.79 10.77
C VAL A 99 -3.62 -10.86 10.16
N ARG A 100 -4.42 -9.79 10.28
CA ARG A 100 -5.76 -9.74 9.71
C ARG A 100 -5.73 -9.89 8.18
N LEU A 101 -4.85 -9.16 7.50
CA LEU A 101 -4.72 -9.15 6.04
C LEU A 101 -4.26 -10.50 5.49
N VAL A 102 -3.29 -11.15 6.15
CA VAL A 102 -2.78 -12.47 5.76
C VAL A 102 -3.84 -13.57 5.98
N GLN A 103 -4.72 -13.40 6.98
CA GLN A 103 -5.79 -14.36 7.27
C GLN A 103 -7.05 -14.16 6.42
N SER A 104 -7.27 -12.97 5.87
CA SER A 104 -8.34 -12.70 4.91
C SER A 104 -7.91 -13.06 3.49
N GLU A 105 -8.40 -14.17 2.94
CA GLU A 105 -8.12 -14.57 1.55
C GLU A 105 -8.50 -13.46 0.54
N PRO A 106 -7.74 -13.31 -0.57
CA PRO A 106 -8.09 -12.36 -1.63
C PRO A 106 -9.35 -12.86 -2.35
N GLY A 107 -10.51 -12.28 -2.00
CA GLY A 107 -11.79 -12.61 -2.63
C GLY A 107 -13.06 -12.28 -1.83
N SER A 108 -12.94 -11.75 -0.61
CA SER A 108 -14.09 -11.35 0.22
C SER A 108 -14.17 -9.83 0.43
N TRP A 109 -14.42 -9.09 -0.64
CA TRP A 109 -14.91 -7.72 -0.60
C TRP A 109 -16.11 -7.59 -1.52
#